data_AF-A0A936NBV8-F1
#
_entry.id   AF-A0A936NBV8-F1
#
_cell.length_a   1.000
_cell.length_b   1.000
_cell.length_c   1.000
_cell.angle_alpha   90.00
_cell.angle_beta   90.00
_cell.angle_gamma   90.00
#
_symmetry.space_group_name_H-M   'P 1'
#
loop_
_entity.id
_entity.type
_entity.pdbx_description
1 polymer ?
#
loop_
_entity_poly.entity_id
_entity_poly.type
_entity_poly.pdbx_seq_one_letter_code
_entity_poly.pdbx_strand_id
1 'polypeptide(L)'
;MYRSDDGVPARQRRVGTTVLAIVLGLVAALGAACSSSAEDGAVADPAASTETTSSTVPQLPEDVSLPIVFVHGFAGSAQQYETQAMRFAANGYPSERIVAYDHDGAGMDIGAYADGVDQLIDETLAATGAEQVYLVGHSRGTIVSSAYLGDPTRAAKVAKYVAIDGGSCVDVVPCITPNQDALPGQAHVETATSPESFAMQYEFLVGEPPAVTDLEPHSEPVVLEGRAVNFPANTGRAGATLEIWEIDADTGARVGTEPHASFELSDDGAFGPVDTTAGAHYEYALSQPGSEVVHHVYLQPYERSSQLVRLLSSAPDGSTRVNTNADADHSSIIAIRMREWYGSDDGDLPGDQTDVLEISVDGSDPTDVIAGFDSDDAIGLHIHDDAATPGETTLGPLPYFSEQPFQQGVDLFMPASPEGTGTISVTSIARGDRSRPRTLNVPNWPSDTSVISVVFTDHPVE
;
A
#
# COMPACT_ATOMS: atom_id res chain seq x y z
N MET A 1 -16.86 -18.93 -44.37
CA MET A 1 -17.23 -20.17 -45.08
C MET A 1 -16.06 -21.13 -44.85
N TYR A 2 -16.01 -21.91 -43.77
CA TYR A 2 -16.89 -23.02 -43.39
C TYR A 2 -17.20 -23.01 -41.88
N ARG A 3 -18.43 -23.42 -41.54
CA ARG A 3 -19.02 -23.65 -40.22
C ARG A 3 -19.15 -25.17 -39.98
N SER A 4 -19.07 -25.60 -38.71
CA SER A 4 -19.82 -26.70 -38.07
C SER A 4 -19.15 -27.01 -36.72
N ASP A 5 -19.61 -26.48 -35.59
CA ASP A 5 -20.75 -26.90 -34.73
C ASP A 5 -20.50 -28.16 -33.88
N ASP A 6 -20.61 -27.90 -32.56
CA ASP A 6 -21.17 -28.68 -31.44
C ASP A 6 -20.55 -29.99 -30.93
N GLY A 7 -20.33 -30.00 -29.60
CA GLY A 7 -20.18 -31.25 -28.82
C GLY A 7 -19.71 -31.07 -27.38
N VAL A 8 -20.56 -30.54 -26.49
CA VAL A 8 -20.43 -30.66 -25.02
C VAL A 8 -20.70 -32.13 -24.60
N PRO A 9 -19.98 -32.67 -23.59
CA PRO A 9 -20.52 -33.74 -22.78
C PRO A 9 -20.68 -33.33 -21.31
N ALA A 10 -21.92 -33.52 -20.83
CA ALA A 10 -22.33 -33.44 -19.44
C ALA A 10 -21.55 -34.42 -18.54
N ARG A 11 -21.11 -33.96 -17.35
CA ARG A 11 -20.66 -34.85 -16.27
C ARG A 11 -21.77 -35.10 -15.25
N GLN A 12 -21.99 -36.38 -15.02
CA GLN A 12 -23.02 -36.98 -14.20
C GLN A 12 -22.82 -36.73 -12.70
N ARG A 13 -23.95 -36.50 -12.02
CA ARG A 13 -24.15 -36.63 -10.58
C ARG A 13 -23.77 -38.03 -10.08
N ARG A 14 -23.07 -38.11 -8.94
CA ARG A 14 -23.10 -39.29 -8.06
C ARG A 14 -23.58 -38.87 -6.68
N VAL A 15 -24.78 -39.36 -6.36
CA VAL A 15 -25.35 -39.46 -5.02
C VAL A 15 -24.80 -40.75 -4.40
N GLY A 16 -24.35 -40.68 -3.15
CA GLY A 16 -24.00 -41.83 -2.32
C GLY A 16 -24.25 -41.50 -0.85
N THR A 17 -25.15 -42.25 -0.24
CA THR A 17 -25.83 -41.94 1.03
C THR A 17 -25.26 -42.78 2.19
N THR A 18 -25.01 -42.11 3.33
CA THR A 18 -25.11 -42.57 4.74
C THR A 18 -24.23 -43.71 5.29
N VAL A 19 -23.47 -43.43 6.37
CA VAL A 19 -23.53 -44.17 7.67
C VAL A 19 -23.26 -43.22 8.85
N LEU A 20 -24.13 -43.34 9.86
CA LEU A 20 -24.20 -42.69 11.16
C LEU A 20 -23.28 -43.38 12.20
N ALA A 21 -22.61 -42.62 13.08
CA ALA A 21 -22.19 -43.13 14.40
C ALA A 21 -22.21 -42.00 15.45
N ILE A 22 -23.00 -42.22 16.50
CA ILE A 22 -23.21 -41.40 17.69
C ILE A 22 -22.31 -41.92 18.82
N VAL A 23 -21.63 -41.04 19.56
CA VAL A 23 -21.29 -41.26 20.98
C VAL A 23 -21.44 -39.93 21.74
N LEU A 24 -22.06 -40.05 22.92
CA LEU A 24 -22.53 -39.00 23.84
C LEU A 24 -21.54 -38.77 25.01
N GLY A 25 -21.59 -37.58 25.62
CA GLY A 25 -21.26 -37.32 27.04
C GLY A 25 -20.17 -36.26 27.24
N LEU A 26 -20.22 -35.32 28.19
CA LEU A 26 -21.19 -35.01 29.24
C LEU A 26 -20.85 -33.59 29.77
N VAL A 27 -21.87 -32.85 30.20
CA VAL A 27 -21.80 -31.49 30.79
C VAL A 27 -21.35 -31.54 32.25
N ALA A 28 -20.57 -30.55 32.71
CA ALA A 28 -20.65 -30.04 34.08
C ALA A 28 -20.16 -28.59 34.17
N ALA A 29 -21.07 -27.69 34.53
CA ALA A 29 -20.81 -26.33 35.02
C ALA A 29 -20.85 -26.30 36.56
N LEU A 30 -20.64 -25.10 37.12
CA LEU A 30 -20.64 -24.62 38.52
C LEU A 30 -19.23 -24.38 39.11
N GLY A 31 -18.95 -23.24 39.74
CA GLY A 31 -19.81 -22.13 40.15
C GLY A 31 -19.04 -20.98 40.78
N ALA A 32 -19.74 -19.85 40.95
CA ALA A 32 -19.29 -18.63 41.57
C ALA A 32 -19.12 -18.74 43.10
N ALA A 33 -18.25 -17.91 43.68
CA ALA A 33 -18.40 -17.42 45.05
C ALA A 33 -17.69 -16.08 45.25
N CYS A 34 -18.46 -15.09 45.69
CA CYS A 34 -18.05 -13.79 46.20
C CYS A 34 -17.37 -13.91 47.58
N SER A 35 -16.51 -12.94 47.96
CA SER A 35 -16.87 -11.89 48.93
C SER A 35 -15.65 -11.29 49.68
N SER A 36 -15.65 -9.95 49.74
CA SER A 36 -15.24 -9.03 50.82
C SER A 36 -13.88 -9.18 51.50
N SER A 37 -13.10 -8.09 51.51
CA SER A 37 -12.96 -7.22 52.69
C SER A 37 -12.15 -5.96 52.35
N ALA A 38 -12.64 -4.80 52.81
CA ALA A 38 -11.96 -3.53 52.80
C ALA A 38 -11.28 -3.33 54.16
N GLU A 39 -10.00 -2.99 54.17
CA GLU A 39 -9.34 -2.32 55.29
C GLU A 39 -8.39 -1.24 54.75
N ASP A 40 -8.64 -0.01 55.18
CA ASP A 40 -7.79 1.17 55.03
C ASP A 40 -6.43 0.93 55.70
N GLY A 41 -5.34 1.24 54.99
CA GLY A 41 -3.99 1.15 55.55
C GLY A 41 -2.95 1.87 54.70
N ALA A 42 -2.71 3.14 55.03
CA ALA A 42 -1.47 3.90 54.85
C ALA A 42 -0.79 3.89 53.46
N VAL A 43 -0.95 5.01 52.76
CA VAL A 43 -0.15 5.42 51.60
C VAL A 43 1.32 5.52 52.01
N ALA A 44 2.13 4.60 51.47
CA ALA A 44 3.57 4.78 51.31
C ALA A 44 3.84 4.62 49.82
N ASP A 45 4.25 5.70 49.16
CA ASP A 45 4.78 5.68 47.80
C ASP A 45 6.00 4.75 47.72
N PRO A 46 5.99 3.72 46.86
CA PRO A 46 7.15 3.45 46.06
C PRO A 46 6.95 4.18 44.73
N ALA A 47 7.81 5.16 44.46
CA ALA A 47 8.03 5.63 43.11
C ALA A 47 8.29 4.39 42.23
N ALA A 48 7.26 3.95 41.50
CA ALA A 48 7.43 3.06 40.39
C ALA A 48 8.22 3.87 39.37
N SER A 49 9.51 3.60 39.32
CA SER A 49 10.32 3.87 38.15
C SER A 49 9.62 3.21 36.97
N THR A 50 8.82 3.98 36.25
CA THR A 50 8.52 3.72 34.85
C THR A 50 9.85 3.77 34.14
N GLU A 51 10.53 2.62 34.09
CA GLU A 51 11.52 2.37 33.06
C GLU A 51 10.74 2.41 31.74
N THR A 52 10.73 3.59 31.12
CA THR A 52 10.48 3.71 29.69
C THR A 52 11.61 2.96 29.01
N THR A 53 11.41 1.66 28.77
CA THR A 53 12.26 0.90 27.87
C THR A 53 12.07 1.50 26.48
N SER A 54 12.93 2.45 26.12
CA SER A 54 13.20 2.74 24.71
C SER A 54 13.69 1.43 24.11
N SER A 55 12.79 0.72 23.43
CA SER A 55 13.07 -0.54 22.77
C SER A 55 13.76 -0.27 21.44
N THR A 56 14.97 0.26 21.49
CA THR A 56 15.79 0.34 20.28
C THR A 56 16.17 -1.10 19.91
N VAL A 57 15.57 -1.62 18.83
CA VAL A 57 15.96 -2.91 18.25
C VAL A 57 17.46 -2.86 17.96
N PRO A 58 18.26 -3.84 18.41
CA PRO A 58 19.70 -3.84 18.15
C PRO A 58 19.97 -3.75 16.64
N GLN A 59 20.80 -2.78 16.26
CA GLN A 59 21.16 -2.61 14.85
C GLN A 59 22.00 -3.80 14.36
N LEU A 60 21.76 -4.20 13.11
CA LEU A 60 22.51 -5.26 12.45
C LEU A 60 23.97 -4.84 12.20
N PRO A 61 24.93 -5.78 12.23
CA PRO A 61 26.30 -5.52 11.81
C PRO A 61 26.39 -5.00 10.36
N GLU A 62 27.37 -4.13 10.08
CA GLU A 62 27.49 -3.49 8.76
C GLU A 62 27.75 -4.47 7.61
N ASP A 63 28.40 -5.61 7.89
CA ASP A 63 28.74 -6.63 6.89
C ASP A 63 27.53 -7.44 6.41
N VAL A 64 26.43 -7.41 7.17
CA VAL A 64 25.15 -8.05 6.81
C VAL A 64 24.02 -7.04 6.57
N SER A 65 24.33 -5.74 6.63
CA SER A 65 23.39 -4.64 6.39
C SER A 65 23.86 -3.69 5.27
N LEU A 66 24.29 -4.25 4.13
CA LEU A 66 24.63 -3.46 2.95
C LEU A 66 23.45 -2.61 2.47
N PRO A 67 23.68 -1.49 1.76
CA PRO A 67 22.56 -0.70 1.24
C PRO A 67 21.67 -1.52 0.30
N ILE A 68 20.35 -1.39 0.44
CA ILE A 68 19.36 -2.01 -0.43
C ILE A 68 18.87 -0.97 -1.44
N VAL A 69 18.95 -1.30 -2.73
CA VAL A 69 18.44 -0.46 -3.82
C VAL A 69 17.27 -1.18 -4.49
N PHE A 70 16.07 -0.63 -4.34
CA PHE A 70 14.85 -1.15 -4.95
C PHE A 70 14.54 -0.50 -6.31
N VAL A 71 14.14 -1.31 -7.29
CA VAL A 71 13.77 -0.89 -8.66
C VAL A 71 12.36 -1.40 -8.97
N HIS A 72 11.40 -0.48 -9.09
CA HIS A 72 9.99 -0.81 -9.29
C HIS A 72 9.63 -1.24 -10.73
N GLY A 73 8.40 -1.73 -10.89
CA GLY A 73 7.84 -2.20 -12.16
C GLY A 73 7.14 -1.12 -13.01
N PHE A 74 6.40 -1.59 -14.02
CA PHE A 74 5.49 -0.74 -14.81
C PHE A 74 4.39 -0.16 -13.89
N ALA A 75 4.07 1.12 -14.05
CA ALA A 75 3.16 1.86 -13.17
C ALA A 75 3.50 1.77 -11.67
N GLY A 76 4.74 1.42 -11.32
CA GLY A 76 5.21 1.28 -9.96
C GLY A 76 5.85 2.54 -9.39
N SER A 77 6.21 2.47 -8.10
CA SER A 77 7.04 3.45 -7.39
C SER A 77 7.67 2.79 -6.16
N ALA A 78 8.45 3.55 -5.40
CA ALA A 78 8.99 3.12 -4.10
C ALA A 78 7.92 2.63 -3.11
N GLN A 79 6.66 3.03 -3.29
CA GLN A 79 5.54 2.60 -2.43
C GLN A 79 5.41 1.08 -2.34
N GLN A 80 5.80 0.35 -3.39
CA GLN A 80 5.77 -1.12 -3.42
C GLN A 80 6.85 -1.79 -2.54
N TYR A 81 7.77 -1.00 -1.97
CA TYR A 81 8.82 -1.49 -1.07
C TYR A 81 8.81 -0.80 0.29
N GLU A 82 7.86 0.10 0.52
CA GLU A 82 7.74 0.87 1.76
C GLU A 82 7.56 -0.06 2.97
N THR A 83 6.59 -0.97 2.90
CA THR A 83 6.36 -1.95 3.98
C THR A 83 7.56 -2.87 4.19
N GLN A 84 8.28 -3.23 3.12
CA GLN A 84 9.49 -4.04 3.26
C GLN A 84 10.60 -3.28 3.97
N ALA A 85 10.80 -2.00 3.64
CA ALA A 85 11.74 -1.14 4.36
C ALA A 85 11.40 -1.04 5.85
N MET A 86 10.12 -0.89 6.20
CA MET A 86 9.66 -0.88 7.59
C MET A 86 9.93 -2.22 8.29
N ARG A 87 9.73 -3.36 7.61
CA ARG A 87 10.02 -4.70 8.17
C ARG A 87 11.52 -4.92 8.37
N PHE A 88 12.37 -4.46 7.44
CA PHE A 88 13.82 -4.46 7.63
C PHE A 88 14.21 -3.63 8.86
N ALA A 89 13.68 -2.41 9.00
CA ALA A 89 13.93 -1.56 10.17
C ALA A 89 13.45 -2.20 11.48
N ALA A 90 12.30 -2.87 11.48
CA ALA A 90 11.78 -3.62 12.64
C ALA A 90 12.71 -4.78 13.07
N ASN A 91 13.58 -5.25 12.17
CA ASN A 91 14.59 -6.28 12.42
C ASN A 91 16.01 -5.70 12.62
N GLY A 92 16.14 -4.38 12.83
CA GLY A 92 17.42 -3.74 13.13
C GLY A 92 18.24 -3.34 11.91
N TYR A 93 17.67 -3.40 10.70
CA TYR A 93 18.32 -2.84 9.51
C TYR A 93 18.29 -1.31 9.57
N PRO A 94 19.38 -0.58 9.26
CA PRO A 94 19.36 0.88 9.21
C PRO A 94 18.45 1.35 8.08
N SER A 95 17.37 2.09 8.39
CA SER A 95 16.38 2.50 7.39
C SER A 95 16.98 3.40 6.32
N GLU A 96 17.94 4.25 6.69
CA GLU A 96 18.67 5.14 5.78
C GLU A 96 19.48 4.40 4.72
N ARG A 97 19.70 3.08 4.89
CA ARG A 97 20.37 2.22 3.91
C ARG A 97 19.42 1.63 2.88
N ILE A 98 18.11 1.89 2.95
CA ILE A 98 17.11 1.35 2.03
C ILE A 98 16.60 2.47 1.13
N VAL A 99 17.02 2.45 -0.14
CA VAL A 99 16.66 3.45 -1.14
C VAL A 99 15.89 2.83 -2.30
N ALA A 100 15.11 3.64 -2.99
CA ALA A 100 14.31 3.21 -4.13
C ALA A 100 14.51 4.14 -5.33
N TYR A 101 14.56 3.56 -6.53
CA TYR A 101 14.71 4.27 -7.79
C TYR A 101 13.36 4.52 -8.46
N ASP A 102 12.75 5.68 -8.20
CA ASP A 102 11.55 6.08 -8.96
C ASP A 102 11.93 6.61 -10.34
N HIS A 103 11.84 5.74 -11.34
CA HIS A 103 11.98 6.08 -12.74
C HIS A 103 10.60 6.17 -13.41
N ASP A 104 10.57 6.57 -14.68
CA ASP A 104 9.32 6.60 -15.44
C ASP A 104 8.62 5.23 -15.47
N GLY A 105 7.47 5.14 -14.78
CA GLY A 105 6.65 3.94 -14.68
C GLY A 105 5.92 3.57 -15.98
N ALA A 106 5.76 4.48 -16.94
CA ALA A 106 5.05 4.21 -18.20
C ALA A 106 5.95 3.88 -19.39
N GLY A 107 7.19 4.36 -19.42
CA GLY A 107 8.09 4.13 -20.56
C GLY A 107 8.71 2.73 -20.62
N MET A 108 9.45 2.45 -21.69
CA MET A 108 10.06 1.13 -21.96
C MET A 108 11.56 1.23 -22.28
N ASP A 109 12.21 2.35 -21.92
CA ASP A 109 13.65 2.54 -22.15
C ASP A 109 14.49 1.84 -21.06
N ILE A 110 14.53 0.51 -21.13
CA ILE A 110 15.23 -0.34 -20.17
C ILE A 110 16.72 0.04 -20.03
N GLY A 111 17.36 0.47 -21.12
CA GLY A 111 18.77 0.88 -21.11
C GLY A 111 18.97 2.16 -20.30
N ALA A 112 18.17 3.20 -20.56
CA ALA A 112 18.23 4.44 -19.79
C ALA A 112 17.90 4.22 -18.31
N TYR A 113 16.94 3.34 -18.00
CA TYR A 113 16.63 3.01 -16.62
C TYR A 113 17.78 2.29 -15.91
N ALA A 114 18.47 1.37 -16.59
CA ALA A 114 19.66 0.72 -16.05
C ALA A 114 20.83 1.70 -15.81
N ASP A 115 20.97 2.73 -16.65
CA ASP A 115 21.95 3.80 -16.42
C ASP A 115 21.61 4.62 -15.17
N GLY A 116 20.34 4.91 -14.93
CA GLY A 116 19.92 5.58 -13.69
C GLY A 116 20.05 4.71 -12.43
N VAL A 117 19.88 3.38 -12.54
CA VAL A 117 20.23 2.45 -11.45
C VAL A 117 21.72 2.56 -11.11
N ASP A 118 22.61 2.66 -12.11
CA ASP A 118 24.05 2.84 -11.88
C ASP A 118 24.35 4.13 -11.12
N GLN A 119 23.70 5.23 -11.51
CA GLN A 119 23.84 6.51 -10.83
C GLN A 119 23.40 6.41 -9.37
N LEU A 120 22.21 5.85 -9.09
CA LEU A 120 21.72 5.72 -7.72
C LEU A 120 22.62 4.83 -6.87
N ILE A 121 23.14 3.73 -7.43
CA ILE A 121 24.09 2.86 -6.75
C ILE A 121 25.37 3.63 -6.41
N ASP A 122 25.94 4.38 -7.35
CA ASP A 122 27.16 5.17 -7.10
C ASP A 122 26.95 6.22 -6.00
N GLU A 123 25.80 6.91 -6.00
CA GLU A 123 25.43 7.86 -4.96
C GLU A 123 25.26 7.18 -3.59
N THR A 124 24.61 6.01 -3.57
CA THR A 124 24.39 5.21 -2.36
C THR A 124 25.69 4.70 -1.75
N LEU A 125 26.59 4.16 -2.58
CA LEU A 125 27.92 3.70 -2.14
C LEU A 125 28.76 4.88 -1.61
N ALA A 126 28.69 6.04 -2.27
CA ALA A 126 29.38 7.23 -1.81
C ALA A 126 28.85 7.75 -0.47
N ALA A 127 27.52 7.72 -0.26
CA ALA A 127 26.89 8.18 0.98
C ALA A 127 27.15 7.23 2.17
N THR A 128 27.17 5.93 1.92
CA THR A 128 27.27 4.90 2.97
C THR A 128 28.70 4.42 3.22
N GLY A 129 29.60 4.62 2.26
CA GLY A 129 30.97 4.09 2.30
C GLY A 129 31.05 2.58 2.03
N ALA A 130 29.94 1.93 1.68
CA ALA A 130 29.92 0.53 1.28
C ALA A 130 30.61 0.34 -0.09
N GLU A 131 31.11 -0.88 -0.35
CA GLU A 131 31.69 -1.25 -1.65
C GLU A 131 30.67 -1.90 -2.59
N GLN A 132 29.58 -2.45 -2.03
CA GLN A 132 28.53 -3.14 -2.77
C GLN A 132 27.15 -2.86 -2.17
N VAL A 133 26.11 -3.04 -2.97
CA VAL A 133 24.70 -2.98 -2.56
C VAL A 133 24.02 -4.36 -2.69
N TYR A 134 22.87 -4.49 -2.06
CA TYR A 134 21.85 -5.46 -2.46
C TYR A 134 20.90 -4.80 -3.47
N LEU A 135 20.67 -5.47 -4.59
CA LEU A 135 19.75 -5.00 -5.63
C LEU A 135 18.43 -5.76 -5.53
N VAL A 136 17.31 -5.07 -5.62
CA VAL A 136 15.97 -5.67 -5.59
C VAL A 136 15.17 -5.11 -6.74
N GLY A 137 14.67 -5.97 -7.63
CA GLY A 137 13.79 -5.58 -8.72
C GLY A 137 12.41 -6.20 -8.54
N HIS A 138 11.34 -5.48 -8.90
CA HIS A 138 9.99 -6.04 -9.01
C HIS A 138 9.45 -5.89 -10.44
N SER A 139 8.82 -6.95 -10.98
CA SER A 139 8.17 -6.90 -12.29
C SER A 139 9.12 -6.40 -13.39
N ARG A 140 8.79 -5.33 -14.14
CA ARG A 140 9.71 -4.69 -15.12
C ARG A 140 11.05 -4.29 -14.49
N GLY A 141 11.07 -3.93 -13.21
CA GLY A 141 12.28 -3.59 -12.48
C GLY A 141 13.28 -4.74 -12.41
N THR A 142 12.84 -6.01 -12.52
CA THR A 142 13.78 -7.13 -12.64
C THR A 142 14.46 -7.17 -14.00
N ILE A 143 13.77 -6.75 -15.07
CA ILE A 143 14.35 -6.65 -16.43
C ILE A 143 15.37 -5.51 -16.48
N VAL A 144 15.05 -4.36 -15.88
CA VAL A 144 16.00 -3.24 -15.72
C VAL A 144 17.22 -3.68 -14.92
N SER A 145 17.01 -4.35 -13.78
CA SER A 145 18.10 -4.86 -12.94
C SER A 145 18.95 -5.91 -13.67
N SER A 146 18.35 -6.77 -14.48
CA SER A 146 19.07 -7.78 -15.27
C SER A 146 19.90 -7.14 -16.39
N ALA A 147 19.39 -6.06 -17.01
CA ALA A 147 20.15 -5.28 -17.98
C ALA A 147 21.33 -4.56 -17.33
N TYR A 148 21.14 -3.99 -16.13
CA TYR A 148 22.20 -3.40 -15.32
C TYR A 148 23.31 -4.40 -14.99
N LEU A 149 22.94 -5.59 -14.51
CA LEU A 149 23.86 -6.68 -14.15
C LEU A 149 24.59 -7.30 -15.37
N GLY A 150 24.13 -7.01 -16.60
CA GLY A 150 24.78 -7.47 -17.83
C GLY A 150 26.17 -6.88 -18.07
N ASP A 151 26.51 -5.76 -17.44
CA ASP A 151 27.87 -5.19 -17.46
C ASP A 151 28.69 -5.69 -16.25
N PRO A 152 29.83 -6.38 -16.45
CA PRO A 152 30.66 -6.88 -15.34
C PRO A 152 31.14 -5.80 -14.36
N THR A 153 31.32 -4.56 -14.81
CA THR A 153 31.75 -3.43 -13.96
C THR A 153 30.61 -2.99 -13.03
N ARG A 154 29.37 -3.02 -13.54
CA ARG A 154 28.15 -2.74 -12.77
C ARG A 154 27.84 -3.89 -11.81
N ALA A 155 27.91 -5.13 -12.29
CA ALA A 155 27.72 -6.33 -11.47
C ALA A 155 28.69 -6.41 -10.29
N ALA A 156 29.92 -5.92 -10.42
CA ALA A 156 30.88 -5.87 -9.32
C ALA A 156 30.41 -5.02 -8.11
N LYS A 157 29.50 -4.07 -8.33
CA LYS A 157 28.89 -3.23 -7.28
C LYS A 157 27.72 -3.92 -6.55
N VAL A 158 27.33 -5.13 -6.94
CA VAL A 158 26.17 -5.84 -6.38
C VAL A 158 26.61 -7.11 -5.68
N ALA A 159 26.29 -7.23 -4.39
CA ALA A 159 26.63 -8.41 -3.60
C ALA A 159 25.61 -9.55 -3.78
N LYS A 160 24.32 -9.21 -3.83
CA LYS A 160 23.18 -10.13 -3.98
C LYS A 160 22.04 -9.45 -4.74
N TYR A 161 21.23 -10.23 -5.44
CA TYR A 161 20.09 -9.74 -6.21
C TYR A 161 18.80 -10.49 -5.87
N VAL A 162 17.70 -9.76 -5.71
CA VAL A 162 16.35 -10.33 -5.53
C VAL A 162 15.50 -9.93 -6.74
N ALA A 163 14.99 -10.92 -7.47
CA ALA A 163 14.12 -10.72 -8.62
C ALA A 163 12.66 -11.06 -8.26
N ILE A 164 11.89 -10.09 -7.83
CA ILE A 164 10.51 -10.28 -7.36
C ILE A 164 9.55 -10.32 -8.57
N ASP A 165 8.86 -11.45 -8.73
CA ASP A 165 7.75 -11.68 -9.66
C ASP A 165 7.88 -10.98 -11.02
N GLY A 166 8.93 -11.33 -11.78
CA GLY A 166 9.22 -10.76 -13.09
C GLY A 166 10.16 -11.65 -13.89
N GLY A 167 11.12 -11.05 -14.61
CA GLY A 167 12.29 -11.77 -15.13
C GLY A 167 13.04 -12.54 -14.02
N SER A 168 13.44 -13.78 -14.31
CA SER A 168 14.10 -14.66 -13.36
C SER A 168 15.55 -14.26 -13.05
N CYS A 169 16.15 -14.89 -12.03
CA CYS A 169 17.56 -14.70 -11.70
C CYS A 169 18.51 -14.87 -12.89
N VAL A 170 19.54 -14.01 -12.91
CA VAL A 170 20.69 -14.10 -13.82
C VAL A 170 21.90 -14.69 -13.06
N ASP A 171 22.65 -15.57 -13.71
CA ASP A 171 23.82 -16.25 -13.11
C ASP A 171 25.08 -15.35 -13.14
N VAL A 172 25.00 -14.20 -12.48
CA VAL A 172 26.07 -13.17 -12.42
C VAL A 172 26.44 -12.86 -10.97
N VAL A 173 25.44 -12.78 -10.09
CA VAL A 173 25.57 -12.60 -8.63
C VAL A 173 24.62 -13.58 -7.95
N PRO A 174 24.85 -13.96 -6.67
CA PRO A 174 23.88 -14.76 -5.92
C PRO A 174 22.48 -14.13 -6.01
N CYS A 175 21.47 -14.95 -6.28
CA CYS A 175 20.12 -14.45 -6.54
C CYS A 175 19.01 -15.40 -6.09
N ILE A 176 17.87 -14.83 -5.69
CA ILE A 176 16.59 -15.53 -5.46
C ILE A 176 15.44 -14.87 -6.25
N THR A 177 14.35 -15.62 -6.45
CA THR A 177 13.15 -15.15 -7.18
C THR A 177 11.89 -15.42 -6.35
N PRO A 178 11.54 -14.54 -5.40
CA PRO A 178 10.20 -14.55 -4.79
C PRO A 178 9.17 -14.29 -5.90
N ASN A 179 8.30 -15.24 -6.17
CA ASN A 179 7.28 -15.18 -7.22
C ASN A 179 6.05 -15.99 -6.80
N GLN A 180 4.98 -15.91 -7.59
CA GLN A 180 3.72 -16.60 -7.28
C GLN A 180 3.86 -18.14 -7.26
N ASP A 181 4.85 -18.70 -7.98
CA ASP A 181 5.17 -20.14 -7.89
C ASP A 181 5.76 -20.52 -6.52
N ALA A 182 6.62 -19.67 -5.96
CA ALA A 182 7.23 -19.86 -4.65
C ALA A 182 6.26 -19.48 -3.50
N LEU A 183 5.33 -18.57 -3.77
CA LEU A 183 4.36 -18.01 -2.84
C LEU A 183 2.94 -18.18 -3.40
N PRO A 184 2.42 -19.43 -3.44
CA PRO A 184 1.16 -19.72 -4.09
C PRO A 184 -0.01 -18.97 -3.45
N GLY A 185 -0.83 -18.36 -4.33
CA GLY A 185 -2.02 -17.59 -3.97
C GLY A 185 -1.75 -16.13 -3.57
N GLN A 186 -0.53 -15.65 -3.75
CA GLN A 186 -0.25 -14.21 -3.78
C GLN A 186 -0.45 -13.67 -5.20
N ALA A 187 -0.94 -12.44 -5.29
CA ALA A 187 -0.99 -11.67 -6.53
C ALA A 187 0.39 -11.04 -6.88
N HIS A 188 0.45 -10.34 -8.02
CA HIS A 188 1.70 -9.82 -8.59
C HIS A 188 2.40 -8.75 -7.72
N VAL A 189 1.66 -7.73 -7.28
CA VAL A 189 2.12 -6.65 -6.38
C VAL A 189 2.14 -7.15 -4.93
N GLU A 190 1.17 -7.98 -4.52
CA GLU A 190 1.21 -8.66 -3.23
C GLU A 190 2.53 -9.41 -3.01
N THR A 191 3.08 -10.05 -4.04
CA THR A 191 4.39 -10.72 -3.96
C THR A 191 5.53 -9.76 -3.63
N ALA A 192 5.42 -8.48 -3.98
CA ALA A 192 6.40 -7.45 -3.61
C ALA A 192 6.23 -6.96 -2.17
N THR A 193 5.02 -7.00 -1.63
CA THR A 193 4.66 -6.37 -0.34
C THR A 193 4.34 -7.35 0.78
N SER A 194 4.28 -8.65 0.51
CA SER A 194 3.88 -9.66 1.51
C SER A 194 4.95 -9.93 2.58
N PRO A 195 4.53 -10.33 3.80
CA PRO A 195 5.45 -10.75 4.85
C PRO A 195 6.22 -12.04 4.51
N GLU A 196 5.65 -12.93 3.70
CA GLU A 196 6.33 -14.16 3.26
C GLU A 196 7.46 -13.85 2.27
N SER A 197 7.22 -12.94 1.32
CA SER A 197 8.26 -12.44 0.42
C SER A 197 9.36 -11.71 1.18
N PHE A 198 9.00 -10.92 2.20
CA PHE A 198 9.97 -10.32 3.11
C PHE A 198 10.85 -11.37 3.80
N ALA A 199 10.26 -12.42 4.37
CA ALA A 199 11.02 -13.46 5.05
C ALA A 199 12.04 -14.13 4.12
N MET A 200 11.65 -14.42 2.87
CA MET A 200 12.56 -14.95 1.84
C MET A 200 13.70 -13.98 1.52
N GLN A 201 13.38 -12.69 1.36
CA GLN A 201 14.37 -11.64 1.08
C GLN A 201 15.35 -11.48 2.25
N TYR A 202 14.83 -11.32 3.45
CA TYR A 202 15.63 -11.10 4.66
C TYR A 202 16.58 -12.27 4.91
N GLU A 203 16.09 -13.51 4.90
CA GLU A 203 16.93 -14.70 5.11
C GLU A 203 18.05 -14.80 4.07
N PHE A 204 17.74 -14.49 2.81
CA PHE A 204 18.73 -14.50 1.75
C PHE A 204 19.77 -13.39 1.89
N LEU A 205 19.34 -12.16 2.19
CA LEU A 205 20.21 -10.99 2.27
C LEU A 205 21.06 -10.99 3.54
N VAL A 206 20.45 -11.21 4.70
CA VAL A 206 21.09 -11.14 6.03
C VAL A 206 21.75 -12.48 6.40
N GLY A 207 21.21 -13.61 5.93
CA GLY A 207 21.78 -14.95 6.17
C GLY A 207 21.11 -15.72 7.33
N GLU A 208 20.09 -15.15 7.94
CA GLU A 208 19.26 -15.78 8.99
C GLU A 208 17.80 -15.30 8.86
N PRO A 209 16.81 -16.10 9.31
CA PRO A 209 15.40 -15.69 9.24
C PRO A 209 15.13 -14.43 10.08
N PRO A 210 14.17 -13.57 9.68
CA PRO A 210 13.81 -12.40 10.48
C PRO A 210 13.19 -12.80 11.82
N ALA A 211 13.37 -11.95 12.83
CA ALA A 211 12.73 -12.12 14.13
C ALA A 211 11.22 -11.80 14.08
N VAL A 212 10.84 -10.82 13.25
CA VAL A 212 9.45 -10.39 13.06
C VAL A 212 9.15 -10.11 11.59
N THR A 213 7.93 -10.42 11.15
CA THR A 213 7.42 -10.07 9.82
C THR A 213 6.22 -9.13 9.90
N ASP A 214 5.56 -9.09 11.05
CA ASP A 214 4.45 -8.19 11.34
C ASP A 214 5.00 -6.86 11.90
N LEU A 215 4.35 -5.76 11.51
CA LEU A 215 4.71 -4.42 11.96
C LEU A 215 3.83 -4.06 13.15
N GLU A 216 4.36 -4.28 14.34
CA GLU A 216 3.71 -3.80 15.57
C GLU A 216 3.82 -2.27 15.69
N PRO A 217 2.89 -1.61 16.40
CA PRO A 217 3.00 -0.18 16.68
C PRO A 217 4.32 0.14 17.41
N HIS A 218 4.97 1.25 17.07
CA HIS A 218 6.18 1.70 17.75
C HIS A 218 5.93 2.97 18.56
N SER A 219 6.57 3.08 19.73
CA SER A 219 6.33 4.17 20.70
C SER A 219 7.25 5.39 20.53
N GLU A 220 8.06 5.42 19.47
CA GLU A 220 8.92 6.58 19.15
C GLU A 220 8.21 7.55 18.19
N PRO A 221 8.65 8.83 18.14
CA PRO A 221 8.14 9.77 17.15
C PRO A 221 8.25 9.19 15.74
N VAL A 222 7.17 9.28 14.97
CA VAL A 222 7.11 8.80 13.59
C VAL A 222 7.59 9.90 12.69
N VAL A 223 8.72 9.68 12.01
CA VAL A 223 9.28 10.61 11.03
C VAL A 223 8.93 10.12 9.64
N LEU A 224 8.27 10.98 8.86
CA LEU A 224 7.93 10.70 7.49
C LEU A 224 8.76 11.54 6.53
N GLU A 225 9.31 10.88 5.53
CA GLU A 225 9.93 11.47 4.35
C GLU A 225 9.34 10.80 3.10
N GLY A 226 9.23 11.56 2.02
CA GLY A 226 8.58 11.03 0.84
C GLY A 226 8.65 11.94 -0.35
N ARG A 227 7.88 11.57 -1.37
CA ARG A 227 7.78 12.32 -2.62
C ARG A 227 6.33 12.41 -3.06
N ALA A 228 5.90 13.60 -3.49
CA ALA A 228 4.69 13.76 -4.28
C ALA A 228 5.05 13.76 -5.77
N VAL A 229 4.46 12.83 -6.53
CA VAL A 229 4.89 12.55 -7.90
C VAL A 229 3.71 12.48 -8.87
N ASN A 230 3.97 12.73 -10.14
CA ASN A 230 3.02 12.51 -11.22
C ASN A 230 3.00 11.03 -11.59
N PHE A 231 1.93 10.33 -11.25
CA PHE A 231 1.72 8.96 -11.65
C PHE A 231 1.38 8.87 -13.15
N PRO A 232 1.88 7.86 -13.89
CA PRO A 232 2.89 6.86 -13.50
C PRO A 232 4.33 7.30 -13.79
N ALA A 233 4.55 8.52 -14.30
CA ALA A 233 5.87 8.98 -14.77
C ALA A 233 6.90 9.23 -13.65
N ASN A 234 6.44 9.29 -12.40
CA ASN A 234 7.25 9.54 -11.21
C ASN A 234 8.10 10.83 -11.23
N THR A 235 7.74 11.79 -12.10
CA THR A 235 8.30 13.14 -12.05
C THR A 235 7.74 13.88 -10.84
N GLY A 236 8.54 14.72 -10.19
CA GLY A 236 8.09 15.47 -9.02
C GLY A 236 6.96 16.44 -9.33
N ARG A 237 6.13 16.72 -8.33
CA ARG A 237 5.08 17.75 -8.36
C ARG A 237 5.67 19.16 -8.21
N ALA A 238 6.57 19.51 -9.12
CA ALA A 238 7.33 20.76 -9.08
C ALA A 238 6.43 22.00 -8.97
N GLY A 239 6.74 22.86 -7.99
CA GLY A 239 6.03 24.11 -7.73
C GLY A 239 4.63 23.93 -7.13
N ALA A 240 4.22 22.71 -6.76
CA ALA A 240 3.05 22.49 -5.93
C ALA A 240 3.37 22.83 -4.46
N THR A 241 2.35 23.26 -3.71
CA THR A 241 2.41 23.36 -2.26
C THR A 241 1.76 22.11 -1.67
N LEU A 242 2.51 21.39 -0.83
CA LEU A 242 2.00 20.32 0.03
C LEU A 242 1.73 20.90 1.41
N GLU A 243 0.49 20.79 1.88
CA GLU A 243 0.13 21.05 3.28
C GLU A 243 -0.31 19.75 3.95
N ILE A 244 0.22 19.48 5.13
CA ILE A 244 -0.12 18.32 5.95
C ILE A 244 -0.97 18.82 7.12
N TRP A 245 -2.18 18.30 7.26
CA TRP A 245 -3.15 18.72 8.26
C TRP A 245 -3.50 17.55 9.18
N GLU A 246 -3.44 17.75 10.50
CA GLU A 246 -4.03 16.80 11.44
C GLU A 246 -5.56 16.84 11.30
N ILE A 247 -6.18 15.66 11.21
CA ILE A 247 -7.62 15.52 10.99
C ILE A 247 -8.29 14.67 12.08
N ASP A 248 -9.56 14.93 12.29
CA ASP A 248 -10.43 14.10 13.10
C ASP A 248 -10.72 12.78 12.36
N ALA A 249 -10.43 11.65 13.01
CA ALA A 249 -10.50 10.32 12.37
C ALA A 249 -11.93 9.87 12.04
N ASP A 250 -12.94 10.40 12.73
CA ASP A 250 -14.34 10.03 12.52
C ASP A 250 -14.97 10.79 11.35
N THR A 251 -14.45 11.97 11.03
CA THR A 251 -15.06 12.88 10.03
C THR A 251 -14.15 13.20 8.85
N GLY A 252 -12.83 13.09 9.01
CA GLY A 252 -11.82 13.55 8.06
C GLY A 252 -11.59 15.07 8.08
N ALA A 253 -12.25 15.81 8.97
CA ALA A 253 -12.16 17.26 9.04
C ALA A 253 -10.85 17.72 9.71
N ARG A 254 -10.27 18.82 9.21
CA ARG A 254 -9.07 19.45 9.81
C ARG A 254 -9.36 19.90 11.24
N VAL A 255 -8.48 19.53 12.18
CA VAL A 255 -8.60 19.89 13.60
C VAL A 255 -8.15 21.34 13.86
N GLY A 256 -7.15 21.81 13.12
CA GLY A 256 -6.53 23.13 13.27
C GLY A 256 -6.90 24.12 12.17
N THR A 257 -6.54 25.40 12.38
CA THR A 257 -6.67 26.47 11.38
C THR A 257 -5.38 26.74 10.61
N GLU A 258 -4.29 26.05 10.95
CA GLU A 258 -2.98 26.10 10.29
C GLU A 258 -2.50 24.66 10.04
N PRO A 259 -1.77 24.41 8.94
CA PRO A 259 -1.25 23.08 8.66
C PRO A 259 -0.20 22.68 9.69
N HIS A 260 -0.12 21.39 9.98
CA HIS A 260 0.94 20.78 10.79
C HIS A 260 2.31 20.95 10.14
N ALA A 261 2.38 20.81 8.82
CA ALA A 261 3.57 21.10 8.02
C ALA A 261 3.20 21.61 6.63
N SER A 262 4.10 22.39 6.01
CA SER A 262 3.90 22.92 4.65
C SER A 262 5.22 22.93 3.89
N PHE A 263 5.18 22.49 2.62
CA PHE A 263 6.34 22.35 1.75
C PHE A 263 6.04 22.90 0.36
N GLU A 264 6.96 23.70 -0.17
CA GLU A 264 7.01 24.02 -1.60
C GLU A 264 7.86 22.95 -2.30
N LEU A 265 7.26 22.22 -3.23
CA LEU A 265 7.88 21.02 -3.79
C LEU A 265 8.84 21.35 -4.94
N SER A 266 10.04 20.77 -4.88
CA SER A 266 11.06 20.81 -5.93
C SER A 266 10.75 19.87 -7.10
N ASP A 267 11.63 19.87 -8.11
CA ASP A 267 11.50 19.06 -9.33
C ASP A 267 11.42 17.55 -9.08
N ASP A 268 11.97 17.07 -7.97
CA ASP A 268 11.89 15.68 -7.52
C ASP A 268 10.65 15.39 -6.66
N GLY A 269 9.93 16.43 -6.22
CA GLY A 269 8.72 16.32 -5.41
C GLY A 269 8.96 15.91 -3.95
N ALA A 270 10.20 15.97 -3.48
CA ALA A 270 10.56 15.54 -2.13
C ALA A 270 9.91 16.42 -1.05
N PHE A 271 9.51 15.81 0.06
CA PHE A 271 9.04 16.48 1.27
C PHE A 271 9.55 15.77 2.52
N GLY A 272 9.45 16.47 3.65
CA GLY A 272 9.95 15.98 4.93
C GLY A 272 11.42 16.35 5.20
N PRO A 273 11.99 15.86 6.31
CA PRO A 273 11.33 15.07 7.34
C PRO A 273 10.18 15.82 8.01
N VAL A 274 9.11 15.11 8.33
CA VAL A 274 7.99 15.62 9.14
C VAL A 274 7.76 14.67 10.31
N ASP A 275 7.80 15.23 11.53
CA ASP A 275 7.41 14.50 12.74
C ASP A 275 5.89 14.37 12.79
N THR A 276 5.38 13.17 13.02
CA THR A 276 3.94 12.89 13.15
C THR A 276 3.68 12.10 14.43
N THR A 277 2.45 12.20 14.92
CA THR A 277 2.01 11.38 16.05
C THR A 277 1.65 9.99 15.56
N ALA A 278 2.25 8.95 16.14
CA ALA A 278 1.94 7.56 15.81
C ALA A 278 0.43 7.30 15.93
N GLY A 279 -0.17 6.72 14.88
CA GLY A 279 -1.61 6.42 14.82
C GLY A 279 -2.52 7.63 14.61
N ALA A 280 -2.00 8.86 14.54
CA ALA A 280 -2.82 10.02 14.20
C ALA A 280 -3.11 10.08 12.69
N HIS A 281 -4.28 10.60 12.35
CA HIS A 281 -4.72 10.75 10.97
C HIS A 281 -4.31 12.13 10.44
N TYR A 282 -3.86 12.13 9.18
CA TYR A 282 -3.47 13.36 8.48
C TYR A 282 -4.05 13.41 7.07
N GLU A 283 -4.43 14.60 6.63
CA GLU A 283 -4.70 14.95 5.24
C GLU A 283 -3.43 15.55 4.61
N TYR A 284 -3.07 15.08 3.43
CA TYR A 284 -1.98 15.61 2.61
C TYR A 284 -2.59 16.35 1.42
N ALA A 285 -2.73 17.67 1.55
CA ALA A 285 -3.35 18.54 0.56
C ALA A 285 -2.29 19.08 -0.41
N LEU A 286 -2.41 18.70 -1.69
CA LEU A 286 -1.54 19.16 -2.77
C LEU A 286 -2.29 20.20 -3.62
N SER A 287 -1.77 21.43 -3.64
CA SER A 287 -2.29 22.52 -4.47
C SER A 287 -1.26 22.92 -5.53
N GLN A 288 -1.72 23.22 -6.75
CA GLN A 288 -0.85 23.63 -7.86
C GLN A 288 -1.18 25.07 -8.25
N PRO A 289 -0.18 25.97 -8.36
CA PRO A 289 -0.39 27.30 -8.91
C PRO A 289 -1.08 27.26 -10.28
N GLY A 290 -2.17 28.01 -10.41
CA GLY A 290 -2.97 28.09 -11.64
C GLY A 290 -4.00 26.96 -11.82
N SER A 291 -4.17 26.08 -10.84
CA SER A 291 -5.28 25.14 -10.76
C SER A 291 -6.18 25.50 -9.57
N GLU A 292 -7.49 25.41 -9.77
CA GLU A 292 -8.48 25.53 -8.68
C GLU A 292 -8.71 24.17 -7.98
N VAL A 293 -8.14 23.09 -8.51
CA VAL A 293 -8.32 21.73 -7.99
C VAL A 293 -7.25 21.42 -6.94
N VAL A 294 -7.69 21.02 -5.74
CA VAL A 294 -6.82 20.49 -4.69
C VAL A 294 -6.88 18.97 -4.71
N HIS A 295 -5.73 18.31 -4.57
CA HIS A 295 -5.69 16.86 -4.36
C HIS A 295 -5.51 16.56 -2.87
N HIS A 296 -6.52 15.96 -2.26
CA HIS A 296 -6.53 15.54 -0.88
C HIS A 296 -6.16 14.05 -0.80
N VAL A 297 -5.01 13.74 -0.19
CA VAL A 297 -4.57 12.36 0.00
C VAL A 297 -4.69 12.00 1.48
N TYR A 298 -5.41 10.92 1.77
CA TYR A 298 -5.60 10.38 3.11
C TYR A 298 -4.90 9.03 3.18
N LEU A 299 -3.81 8.98 3.95
CA LEU A 299 -3.06 7.75 4.17
C LEU A 299 -3.60 7.06 5.43
N GLN A 300 -3.60 5.72 5.45
CA GLN A 300 -3.70 4.99 6.71
C GLN A 300 -2.62 5.50 7.69
N PRO A 301 -2.94 5.72 8.97
CA PRO A 301 -1.98 6.26 9.92
C PRO A 301 -0.70 5.45 10.01
N TYR A 302 0.42 6.16 10.13
CA TYR A 302 1.71 5.53 10.35
C TYR A 302 1.93 5.30 11.85
N GLU A 303 2.44 4.12 12.18
CA GLU A 303 2.85 3.76 13.54
C GLU A 303 4.37 3.63 13.67
N ARG A 304 5.10 3.79 12.55
CA ARG A 304 6.56 3.74 12.45
C ARG A 304 7.02 4.71 11.37
N SER A 305 8.26 5.17 11.48
CA SER A 305 8.89 6.05 10.50
C SER A 305 9.00 5.39 9.12
N SER A 306 8.86 6.20 8.07
CA SER A 306 9.04 5.78 6.68
C SER A 306 9.69 6.89 5.88
N GLN A 307 10.64 6.54 5.02
CA GLN A 307 11.28 7.46 4.06
C GLN A 307 10.85 7.20 2.61
N LEU A 308 9.93 6.24 2.41
CA LEU A 308 9.47 5.82 1.09
C LEU A 308 8.01 6.21 0.83
N VAL A 309 7.48 7.18 1.58
CA VAL A 309 6.11 7.66 1.39
C VAL A 309 5.95 8.21 -0.02
N ARG A 310 4.89 7.82 -0.73
CA ARG A 310 4.57 8.33 -2.07
C ARG A 310 3.16 8.88 -2.11
N LEU A 311 3.06 10.17 -2.44
CA LEU A 311 1.79 10.82 -2.76
C LEU A 311 1.61 10.78 -4.29
N LEU A 312 0.96 9.73 -4.77
CA LEU A 312 0.67 9.55 -6.20
C LEU A 312 -0.40 10.56 -6.62
N SER A 313 -0.04 11.48 -7.50
CA SER A 313 -0.91 12.55 -7.98
C SER A 313 -0.86 12.64 -9.51
N SER A 314 -1.70 13.49 -10.10
CA SER A 314 -1.71 13.73 -11.54
C SER A 314 -1.79 15.22 -11.83
N ALA A 315 -1.13 15.67 -12.90
CA ALA A 315 -1.21 17.06 -13.34
C ALA A 315 -2.66 17.44 -13.62
N PRO A 316 -3.05 18.72 -13.52
CA PRO A 316 -4.42 19.15 -13.82
C PRO A 316 -4.93 18.68 -15.20
N ASP A 317 -4.04 18.56 -16.18
CA ASP A 317 -4.28 18.05 -17.54
C ASP A 317 -3.89 16.57 -17.73
N GLY A 318 -3.56 15.87 -16.65
CA GLY A 318 -3.17 14.47 -16.64
C GLY A 318 -4.33 13.54 -17.02
N SER A 319 -4.00 12.37 -17.57
CA SER A 319 -4.98 11.44 -18.12
C SER A 319 -6.01 10.95 -17.11
N THR A 320 -5.61 10.73 -15.85
CA THR A 320 -6.54 10.41 -14.76
C THR A 320 -7.57 11.53 -14.56
N ARG A 321 -7.12 12.80 -14.50
CA ARG A 321 -8.00 13.96 -14.28
C ARG A 321 -9.00 14.15 -15.41
N VAL A 322 -8.54 14.10 -16.67
CA VAL A 322 -9.42 14.34 -17.83
C VAL A 322 -10.45 13.24 -18.06
N ASN A 323 -10.25 12.05 -17.49
CA ASN A 323 -11.19 10.93 -17.57
C ASN A 323 -11.98 10.70 -16.28
N THR A 324 -11.74 11.50 -15.23
CA THR A 324 -12.58 11.52 -14.04
C THR A 324 -13.76 12.44 -14.34
N ASN A 325 -14.99 11.92 -14.25
CA ASN A 325 -16.17 12.78 -14.30
C ASN A 325 -16.19 13.67 -13.05
N ALA A 326 -16.43 14.96 -13.22
CA ALA A 326 -16.31 15.94 -12.15
C ALA A 326 -17.44 16.97 -12.21
N ASP A 327 -18.12 17.16 -11.08
CA ASP A 327 -19.22 18.10 -10.89
C ASP A 327 -19.30 18.54 -9.41
N ALA A 328 -19.97 19.66 -9.16
CA ALA A 328 -20.18 20.19 -7.81
C ALA A 328 -21.12 19.30 -6.97
N ASP A 329 -21.96 18.48 -7.61
CA ASP A 329 -22.99 17.68 -6.95
C ASP A 329 -22.44 16.35 -6.39
N HIS A 330 -21.26 15.88 -6.82
CA HIS A 330 -20.69 14.60 -6.37
C HIS A 330 -19.19 14.64 -6.10
N SER A 331 -18.72 13.72 -5.26
CA SER A 331 -17.29 13.48 -4.98
C SER A 331 -16.69 12.48 -5.96
N SER A 332 -15.35 12.42 -6.00
CA SER A 332 -14.58 11.39 -6.69
C SER A 332 -13.48 10.87 -5.75
N ILE A 333 -13.32 9.54 -5.69
CA ILE A 333 -12.35 8.87 -4.83
C ILE A 333 -11.46 7.95 -5.67
N ILE A 334 -10.16 7.97 -5.36
CA ILE A 334 -9.20 6.96 -5.81
C ILE A 334 -8.78 6.13 -4.60
N ALA A 335 -9.21 4.87 -4.52
CA ALA A 335 -8.79 3.95 -3.47
C ALA A 335 -7.55 3.17 -3.91
N ILE A 336 -6.46 3.28 -3.15
CA ILE A 336 -5.15 2.70 -3.49
C ILE A 336 -4.74 1.72 -2.39
N ARG A 337 -4.21 0.57 -2.79
CA ARG A 337 -3.57 -0.39 -1.88
C ARG A 337 -2.51 -1.16 -2.66
N MET A 338 -1.27 -1.25 -2.15
CA MET A 338 -0.19 -2.03 -2.80
C MET A 338 -0.33 -3.55 -2.57
N ARG A 339 -1.56 -4.03 -2.79
CA ARG A 339 -2.03 -5.40 -2.73
C ARG A 339 -3.36 -5.43 -3.49
N GLU A 340 -3.43 -6.24 -4.54
CA GLU A 340 -4.53 -6.27 -5.50
C GLU A 340 -5.89 -6.44 -4.82
N TRP A 341 -6.94 -5.83 -5.36
CA TRP A 341 -8.33 -5.97 -4.90
C TRP A 341 -9.00 -7.12 -5.61
N TYR A 342 -9.36 -8.17 -4.87
CA TYR A 342 -10.03 -9.34 -5.42
C TYR A 342 -11.55 -9.18 -5.27
N GLY A 343 -12.24 -8.77 -6.34
CA GLY A 343 -13.71 -8.69 -6.33
C GLY A 343 -14.42 -10.04 -6.51
N SER A 344 -13.67 -11.05 -6.95
CA SER A 344 -14.16 -12.41 -7.17
C SER A 344 -13.11 -13.44 -6.71
N ASP A 345 -13.60 -14.62 -6.32
CA ASP A 345 -12.76 -15.74 -5.89
C ASP A 345 -12.31 -16.53 -7.14
N ASP A 346 -11.01 -16.54 -7.40
CA ASP A 346 -10.39 -17.28 -8.51
C ASP A 346 -10.40 -18.81 -8.28
N GLY A 347 -10.64 -19.24 -7.04
CA GLY A 347 -10.66 -20.64 -6.63
C GLY A 347 -9.28 -21.29 -6.53
N ASP A 348 -8.19 -20.52 -6.60
CA ASP A 348 -6.82 -21.03 -6.54
C ASP A 348 -6.43 -21.42 -5.10
N LEU A 349 -7.02 -20.76 -4.10
CA LEU A 349 -6.86 -21.09 -2.68
C LEU A 349 -8.19 -21.54 -2.01
N PRO A 350 -8.13 -22.34 -0.92
CA PRO A 350 -9.32 -22.71 -0.17
C PRO A 350 -9.94 -21.52 0.59
N GLY A 351 -11.27 -21.41 0.53
CA GLY A 351 -12.02 -20.40 1.26
C GLY A 351 -12.16 -19.11 0.46
N ASP A 352 -13.02 -18.21 0.93
CA ASP A 352 -13.32 -16.95 0.26
C ASP A 352 -12.08 -16.05 0.18
N GLN A 353 -11.55 -15.87 -1.04
CA GLN A 353 -10.41 -15.00 -1.35
C GLN A 353 -10.82 -13.59 -1.78
N THR A 354 -12.10 -13.22 -1.66
CA THR A 354 -12.51 -11.86 -2.04
C THR A 354 -12.09 -10.83 -1.00
N ASP A 355 -11.74 -9.64 -1.46
CA ASP A 355 -11.76 -8.42 -0.67
C ASP A 355 -13.18 -7.85 -0.65
N VAL A 356 -13.45 -6.92 0.27
CA VAL A 356 -14.64 -6.06 0.23
C VAL A 356 -14.17 -4.62 0.38
N LEU A 357 -14.71 -3.70 -0.42
CA LEU A 357 -14.46 -2.27 -0.31
C LEU A 357 -15.80 -1.56 -0.22
N GLU A 358 -16.17 -1.16 0.98
CA GLU A 358 -17.45 -0.50 1.25
C GLU A 358 -17.31 1.02 1.24
N ILE A 359 -18.27 1.70 0.60
CA ILE A 359 -18.41 3.15 0.65
C ILE A 359 -19.77 3.53 1.21
N SER A 360 -19.77 4.49 2.14
CA SER A 360 -20.96 5.10 2.72
C SER A 360 -20.80 6.62 2.75
N VAL A 361 -21.88 7.37 2.50
CA VAL A 361 -21.91 8.83 2.60
C VAL A 361 -22.87 9.23 3.71
N ASP A 362 -22.41 10.03 4.67
CA ASP A 362 -23.16 10.51 5.84
C ASP A 362 -23.88 9.39 6.62
N GLY A 363 -23.25 8.21 6.69
CA GLY A 363 -23.78 7.05 7.40
C GLY A 363 -24.94 6.34 6.67
N SER A 364 -25.05 6.50 5.35
CA SER A 364 -25.91 5.67 4.50
C SER A 364 -25.56 4.18 4.62
N ASP A 365 -26.44 3.30 4.14
CA ASP A 365 -26.09 1.89 4.00
C ASP A 365 -24.83 1.75 3.12
N PRO A 366 -23.82 0.98 3.56
CA PRO A 366 -22.58 0.81 2.81
C PRO A 366 -22.82 0.05 1.50
N THR A 367 -22.10 0.45 0.46
CA THR A 367 -22.09 -0.20 -0.85
C THR A 367 -20.73 -0.83 -1.10
N ASP A 368 -20.68 -2.14 -1.29
CA ASP A 368 -19.47 -2.84 -1.74
C ASP A 368 -19.23 -2.57 -3.22
N VAL A 369 -18.23 -1.76 -3.52
CA VAL A 369 -17.96 -1.28 -4.89
C VAL A 369 -17.17 -2.27 -5.74
N ILE A 370 -16.67 -3.37 -5.16
CA ILE A 370 -15.89 -4.38 -5.89
C ILE A 370 -16.59 -5.74 -6.02
N ALA A 371 -17.81 -5.90 -5.48
CA ALA A 371 -18.56 -7.16 -5.47
C ALA A 371 -18.82 -7.81 -6.85
N GLY A 372 -18.59 -7.08 -7.95
CA GLY A 372 -18.77 -7.54 -9.33
C GLY A 372 -17.51 -7.46 -10.20
N PHE A 373 -16.34 -7.23 -9.60
CA PHE A 373 -15.10 -7.15 -10.37
C PHE A 373 -14.59 -8.56 -10.69
N ASP A 374 -14.52 -8.87 -11.99
CA ASP A 374 -13.94 -10.11 -12.52
C ASP A 374 -12.39 -10.01 -12.69
N SER A 375 -11.75 -8.98 -12.14
CA SER A 375 -10.29 -8.75 -12.22
C SER A 375 -9.63 -8.86 -10.85
N ASP A 376 -8.42 -9.41 -10.82
CA ASP A 376 -7.58 -9.67 -9.65
C ASP A 376 -6.24 -8.91 -9.71
N ASP A 377 -6.11 -7.93 -10.62
CA ASP A 377 -4.87 -7.18 -10.89
C ASP A 377 -4.90 -5.74 -10.37
N ALA A 378 -6.05 -5.25 -9.92
CA ALA A 378 -6.24 -3.82 -9.64
C ALA A 378 -5.66 -3.44 -8.28
N ILE A 379 -4.78 -2.44 -8.24
CA ILE A 379 -4.29 -1.80 -6.99
C ILE A 379 -4.78 -0.35 -6.83
N GLY A 380 -5.34 0.24 -7.89
CA GLY A 380 -5.96 1.56 -7.88
C GLY A 380 -7.38 1.52 -8.41
N LEU A 381 -8.35 1.98 -7.61
CA LEU A 381 -9.77 1.97 -7.94
C LEU A 381 -10.31 3.39 -8.05
N HIS A 382 -10.82 3.77 -9.21
CA HIS A 382 -11.43 5.08 -9.46
C HIS A 382 -12.94 4.99 -9.28
N ILE A 383 -13.48 5.80 -8.39
CA ILE A 383 -14.86 5.67 -7.93
C ILE A 383 -15.51 7.04 -8.04
N HIS A 384 -16.45 7.18 -8.97
CA HIS A 384 -17.19 8.43 -9.18
C HIS A 384 -18.46 8.17 -9.99
N ASP A 385 -19.35 9.16 -10.02
CA ASP A 385 -20.58 9.15 -10.83
C ASP A 385 -20.23 9.08 -12.33
N ASP A 386 -20.86 8.17 -13.08
CA ASP A 386 -20.71 8.10 -14.53
C ASP A 386 -21.51 9.21 -15.21
N ALA A 387 -20.86 9.98 -16.09
CA ALA A 387 -21.50 11.01 -16.90
C ALA A 387 -22.65 10.45 -17.78
N ALA A 388 -22.66 9.14 -18.07
CA ALA A 388 -23.73 8.48 -18.80
C ALA A 388 -25.00 8.22 -17.96
N THR A 389 -24.87 8.15 -16.62
CA THR A 389 -25.95 7.86 -15.67
C THR A 389 -25.92 8.82 -14.48
N PRO A 390 -26.01 10.14 -14.71
CA PRO A 390 -25.75 11.14 -13.69
C PRO A 390 -26.71 11.01 -12.49
N GLY A 391 -26.15 10.92 -11.29
CA GLY A 391 -26.91 10.78 -10.04
C GLY A 391 -27.40 9.37 -9.73
N GLU A 392 -27.02 8.37 -10.54
CA GLU A 392 -27.40 6.97 -10.35
C GLU A 392 -26.18 6.12 -9.99
N THR A 393 -26.33 5.22 -9.02
CA THR A 393 -25.30 4.20 -8.74
C THR A 393 -25.60 2.94 -9.53
N THR A 394 -24.83 2.66 -10.58
CA THR A 394 -24.99 1.43 -11.37
C THR A 394 -24.00 0.32 -11.01
N LEU A 395 -22.90 0.65 -10.34
CA LEU A 395 -21.73 -0.23 -10.14
C LEU A 395 -21.14 -0.76 -11.46
N GLY A 396 -21.45 -0.09 -12.57
CA GLY A 396 -20.88 -0.39 -13.89
C GLY A 396 -19.42 0.05 -13.98
N PRO A 397 -18.62 -0.57 -14.86
CA PRO A 397 -17.23 -0.20 -15.03
C PRO A 397 -17.10 1.17 -15.70
N LEU A 398 -16.16 1.98 -15.20
CA LEU A 398 -15.73 3.22 -15.85
C LEU A 398 -14.64 2.87 -16.88
N PRO A 399 -14.92 2.95 -18.20
CA PRO A 399 -14.13 2.21 -19.20
C PRO A 399 -12.66 2.62 -19.29
N TYR A 400 -12.34 3.91 -19.20
CA TYR A 400 -10.97 4.39 -19.35
C TYR A 400 -10.01 3.72 -18.35
N PHE A 401 -10.42 3.62 -17.09
CA PHE A 401 -9.58 3.12 -16.01
C PHE A 401 -9.34 1.62 -16.11
N SER A 402 -10.36 0.87 -16.54
CA SER A 402 -10.29 -0.59 -16.75
C SER A 402 -9.34 -0.99 -17.88
N GLU A 403 -8.97 -0.04 -18.76
CA GLU A 403 -7.97 -0.24 -19.82
C GLU A 403 -6.56 0.14 -19.38
N GLN A 404 -6.39 0.76 -18.20
CA GLN A 404 -5.07 1.14 -17.69
C GLN A 404 -4.50 0.00 -16.82
N PRO A 405 -3.19 -0.25 -16.87
CA PRO A 405 -2.58 -1.29 -16.05
C PRO A 405 -2.82 -1.06 -14.56
N PHE A 406 -3.24 -2.14 -13.89
CA PHE A 406 -3.52 -2.24 -12.46
C PHE A 406 -4.57 -1.25 -11.93
N GLN A 407 -5.43 -0.75 -12.81
CA GLN A 407 -6.49 0.17 -12.47
C GLN A 407 -7.84 -0.38 -12.90
N GLN A 408 -8.85 -0.02 -12.14
CA GLN A 408 -10.26 -0.25 -12.48
C GLN A 408 -11.04 1.01 -12.11
N GLY A 409 -12.23 1.15 -12.65
CA GLY A 409 -13.13 2.19 -12.18
C GLY A 409 -14.57 1.71 -12.12
N VAL A 410 -15.34 2.27 -11.20
CA VAL A 410 -16.71 1.87 -10.91
C VAL A 410 -17.60 3.08 -10.68
N ASP A 411 -18.78 3.01 -11.26
CA ASP A 411 -19.82 4.02 -11.13
C ASP A 411 -20.50 3.95 -9.76
N LEU A 412 -20.27 4.99 -8.96
CA LEU A 412 -20.93 5.22 -7.67
C LEU A 412 -21.21 6.71 -7.52
N PHE A 413 -22.49 7.06 -7.40
CA PHE A 413 -22.89 8.41 -7.06
C PHE A 413 -22.66 8.68 -5.57
N MET A 414 -21.73 9.60 -5.27
CA MET A 414 -21.40 10.02 -3.90
C MET A 414 -21.75 11.51 -3.73
N PRO A 415 -22.88 11.86 -3.10
CA PRO A 415 -23.27 13.26 -2.94
C PRO A 415 -22.20 14.10 -2.24
N ALA A 416 -21.78 15.19 -2.88
CA ALA A 416 -20.84 16.14 -2.30
C ALA A 416 -21.58 17.22 -1.50
N SER A 417 -20.83 17.90 -0.62
CA SER A 417 -21.28 19.16 -0.04
C SER A 417 -20.31 20.27 -0.43
N PRO A 418 -20.78 21.51 -0.69
CA PRO A 418 -19.93 22.58 -1.25
C PRO A 418 -18.66 22.89 -0.46
N GLU A 419 -18.71 22.71 0.86
CA GLU A 419 -17.60 22.99 1.79
C GLU A 419 -17.02 21.71 2.40
N GLY A 420 -17.34 20.52 1.88
CA GLY A 420 -16.88 19.25 2.42
C GLY A 420 -17.31 19.02 3.88
N THR A 421 -18.53 19.40 4.26
CA THR A 421 -19.04 19.26 5.63
C THR A 421 -19.62 17.89 5.95
N GLY A 422 -19.91 17.07 4.93
CA GLY A 422 -20.32 15.68 5.10
C GLY A 422 -19.12 14.75 5.07
N THR A 423 -19.35 13.47 5.38
CA THR A 423 -18.29 12.46 5.48
C THR A 423 -18.57 11.29 4.55
N ILE A 424 -17.53 10.86 3.83
CA ILE A 424 -17.49 9.60 3.11
C ILE A 424 -16.64 8.63 3.93
N SER A 425 -17.22 7.50 4.33
CA SER A 425 -16.51 6.39 4.96
C SER A 425 -16.09 5.40 3.89
N VAL A 426 -14.79 5.13 3.77
CA VAL A 426 -14.24 4.09 2.88
C VAL A 426 -13.66 2.98 3.73
N THR A 427 -14.25 1.78 3.65
CA THR A 427 -13.89 0.64 4.50
C THR A 427 -13.31 -0.50 3.67
N SER A 428 -12.03 -0.82 3.91
CA SER A 428 -11.35 -1.97 3.33
C SER A 428 -11.45 -3.18 4.27
N ILE A 429 -12.00 -4.29 3.78
CA ILE A 429 -12.02 -5.58 4.46
C ILE A 429 -11.20 -6.56 3.65
N ALA A 430 -9.96 -6.77 4.08
CA ALA A 430 -9.00 -7.53 3.30
C ALA A 430 -9.30 -9.03 3.25
N ARG A 431 -9.02 -9.65 2.10
CA ARG A 431 -9.00 -11.11 1.98
C ARG A 431 -8.00 -11.73 2.97
N GLY A 432 -8.35 -12.89 3.51
CA GLY A 432 -7.58 -13.59 4.53
C GLY A 432 -7.76 -13.06 5.96
N ASP A 433 -8.29 -11.84 6.15
CA ASP A 433 -8.55 -11.28 7.48
C ASP A 433 -9.78 -10.35 7.51
N ARG A 434 -10.96 -10.97 7.52
CA ARG A 434 -12.24 -10.27 7.62
C ARG A 434 -12.50 -9.67 9.02
N SER A 435 -11.65 -9.96 10.01
CA SER A 435 -11.89 -9.55 11.40
C SER A 435 -11.40 -8.14 11.71
N ARG A 436 -10.56 -7.56 10.83
CA ARG A 436 -9.95 -6.24 10.98
C ARG A 436 -10.30 -5.32 9.81
N PRO A 437 -11.56 -4.81 9.73
CA PRO A 437 -11.92 -3.80 8.75
C PRO A 437 -11.13 -2.51 9.03
N ARG A 438 -10.63 -1.85 7.98
CA ARG A 438 -9.93 -0.57 8.07
C ARG A 438 -10.76 0.51 7.41
N THR A 439 -11.07 1.56 8.17
CA THR A 439 -11.90 2.66 7.69
C THR A 439 -11.08 3.94 7.60
N LEU A 440 -11.19 4.64 6.48
CA LEU A 440 -10.74 6.02 6.33
C LEU A 440 -11.98 6.89 6.09
N ASN A 441 -12.17 7.88 6.96
CA ASN A 441 -13.21 8.89 6.80
C ASN A 441 -12.62 10.14 6.15
N VAL A 442 -13.29 10.62 5.11
CA VAL A 442 -12.86 11.79 4.34
C VAL A 442 -14.03 12.75 4.19
N PRO A 443 -13.79 14.07 4.10
CA PRO A 443 -14.85 15.00 3.76
C PRO A 443 -15.36 14.74 2.34
N ASN A 444 -16.67 14.92 2.11
CA ASN A 444 -17.32 14.73 0.80
C ASN A 444 -17.10 15.94 -0.14
N TRP A 445 -15.83 16.24 -0.42
CA TRP A 445 -15.44 17.36 -1.27
C TRP A 445 -16.05 17.27 -2.69
N PRO A 446 -16.48 18.39 -3.29
CA PRO A 446 -16.97 18.42 -4.67
C PRO A 446 -15.85 18.09 -5.67
N SER A 447 -16.14 17.23 -6.64
CA SER A 447 -15.14 16.69 -7.56
C SER A 447 -14.62 17.68 -8.61
N ASP A 448 -15.32 18.80 -8.83
CA ASP A 448 -14.91 19.89 -9.72
C ASP A 448 -13.79 20.77 -9.14
N THR A 449 -13.64 20.78 -7.82
CA THR A 449 -12.64 21.56 -7.08
C THR A 449 -11.68 20.69 -6.28
N SER A 450 -11.97 19.40 -6.16
CA SER A 450 -11.22 18.49 -5.30
C SER A 450 -11.12 17.11 -5.91
N VAL A 451 -10.03 16.41 -5.59
CA VAL A 451 -9.95 14.97 -5.81
C VAL A 451 -9.45 14.34 -4.53
N ILE A 452 -10.02 13.20 -4.19
CA ILE A 452 -9.71 12.47 -2.97
C ILE A 452 -8.98 11.19 -3.35
N SER A 453 -7.84 10.93 -2.72
CA SER A 453 -7.23 9.60 -2.69
C SER A 453 -7.23 9.05 -1.28
N VAL A 454 -7.63 7.79 -1.12
CA VAL A 454 -7.52 7.05 0.14
C VAL A 454 -6.53 5.90 -0.06
N VAL A 455 -5.51 5.83 0.77
CA VAL A 455 -4.40 4.88 0.62
C VAL A 455 -4.37 3.94 1.81
N PHE A 456 -4.75 2.69 1.58
CA PHE A 456 -4.71 1.62 2.58
C PHE A 456 -3.33 0.98 2.61
N THR A 457 -2.90 0.58 3.81
CA THR A 457 -1.73 -0.28 3.98
C THR A 457 -1.96 -1.66 3.35
N ASP A 458 -0.90 -2.20 2.76
CA ASP A 458 -0.84 -3.58 2.26
C ASP A 458 -0.71 -4.64 3.37
N HIS A 459 -0.45 -4.21 4.60
CA HIS A 459 -0.38 -5.03 5.81
C HIS A 459 -1.46 -4.61 6.83
N PRO A 460 -1.88 -5.51 7.74
CA PRO A 460 -2.77 -5.15 8.82
C PRO A 460 -2.15 -4.08 9.73
N VAL A 461 -2.97 -3.13 10.17
CA VAL A 461 -2.68 -2.16 11.25
C VAL A 461 -3.72 -2.38 12.35
N GLU A 462 -3.37 -2.11 13.61
CA GLU A 462 -4.29 -2.30 14.76
C GLU A 462 -5.36 -1.21 14.88
#